data_AF-A0A194UN79-F1
#
_entry.id   AF-A0A194UN79-F1
#
_cell.length_a   1.000
_cell.length_b   1.000
_cell.length_c   1.000
_cell.angle_alpha   90.00
_cell.angle_beta   90.00
_cell.angle_gamma   90.00
#
_symmetry.space_group_name_H-M   'P 1'
#
loop_
_entity.id
_entity.type
_entity.pdbx_description
1 polymer ?
#
loop_
_entity_poly.entity_id
_entity_poly.type
_entity_poly.pdbx_seq_one_letter_code
_entity_poly.pdbx_strand_id
1 'polypeptide(L)'
;MARVLMDGGITREGLSDYLADSIQPPDQSSKRLIVIEGLEPRMLEVMGVKFGVPPSFFLGHCDEWTTINVVDRACARDNTVYWRALVPQVRHISTQKLEEQFGPDCYSTWALQAGNVDRWAVELQPDTHRIRFRNIVSYWGIEHPSKGGWTAIVLVDPSHTKLRRVGIGSKNPESPALFDTQNFEVPHKLFSEAIISHESSPSHSMGFEDPPWLVPVIHRNHCSALFDEIKHFYASGASRSNYNDPFSATEYIRNFVRSAWDECIWRLESVLHDDILDDHGSHGIASVSGEKEVKKFQKLMEETFSIGDSKQHVREIVRAFHYDDYIYRKHRLEPSRGSGEQGVRYALDSSEWEALNWAHLHGKLERVEQNIRDHMERYSQRAALMQMVEAAKQTDEANKLTAQGLKQTDASNRMARSSGQLTKIATVIVPCSFVASIFSMGDEFAAGKSLFFVYWVISMPITLVLLLWVMYGDRVTDAWKDAKAEEFSKAGRRAPKRAVWRAFMLRLGYTQLIPSHSLWEPGRKVR
;
A
#
# COMPACT_ATOMS: atom_id res chain seq x y z
N MET A 1 35.21 -15.61 -2.96
CA MET A 1 36.29 -16.30 -3.72
C MET A 1 35.77 -16.53 -5.12
N ALA A 2 36.54 -16.17 -6.16
CA ALA A 2 36.05 -16.29 -7.53
C ALA A 2 36.19 -17.72 -8.09
N ARG A 3 35.20 -18.18 -8.87
CA ARG A 3 35.19 -19.49 -9.54
C ARG A 3 34.97 -19.30 -11.04
N VAL A 4 35.61 -20.12 -11.88
CA VAL A 4 35.45 -20.05 -13.33
C VAL A 4 35.16 -21.42 -13.90
N LEU A 5 34.23 -21.50 -14.84
CA LEU A 5 33.91 -22.67 -15.64
C LEU A 5 34.21 -22.34 -17.11
N MET A 6 35.11 -23.11 -17.73
CA MET A 6 35.29 -23.15 -19.18
C MET A 6 35.00 -24.56 -19.68
N ASP A 7 34.56 -24.68 -20.94
CA ASP A 7 34.23 -25.96 -21.56
C ASP A 7 35.40 -26.94 -21.42
N GLY A 8 35.24 -27.97 -20.57
CA GLY A 8 36.32 -28.86 -20.14
C GLY A 8 36.49 -29.04 -18.63
N GLY A 9 35.78 -28.28 -17.79
CA GLY A 9 35.69 -28.54 -16.34
C GLY A 9 36.88 -28.03 -15.50
N ILE A 10 37.52 -26.94 -15.93
CA ILE A 10 38.72 -26.40 -15.28
C ILE A 10 38.40 -25.77 -13.91
N THR A 11 39.26 -26.04 -12.91
CA THR A 11 39.25 -25.46 -11.55
C THR A 11 40.14 -24.20 -11.46
N ARG A 12 40.11 -23.47 -10.34
CA ARG A 12 40.85 -22.20 -10.13
C ARG A 12 42.35 -22.27 -10.49
N GLU A 13 43.00 -23.40 -10.22
CA GLU A 13 44.42 -23.62 -10.53
C GLU A 13 44.65 -23.68 -12.05
N GLY A 14 43.85 -24.46 -12.77
CA GLY A 14 43.96 -24.54 -14.24
C GLY A 14 43.53 -23.26 -14.97
N LEU A 15 42.77 -22.35 -14.33
CA LEU A 15 42.50 -21.03 -14.89
C LEU A 15 43.75 -20.15 -14.90
N SER A 16 44.52 -20.15 -13.80
CA SER A 16 45.74 -19.33 -13.71
C SER A 16 46.75 -19.78 -14.75
N ASP A 17 46.89 -21.10 -14.92
CA ASP A 17 47.73 -21.70 -15.95
C ASP A 17 47.19 -21.40 -17.36
N TYR A 18 45.88 -21.52 -17.59
CA TYR A 18 45.25 -21.18 -18.87
C TYR A 18 45.40 -19.69 -19.24
N LEU A 19 45.35 -18.81 -18.26
CA LEU A 19 45.56 -17.38 -18.43
C LEU A 19 47.06 -17.05 -18.62
N ALA A 20 47.96 -17.83 -18.02
CA ALA A 20 49.40 -17.67 -18.12
C ALA A 20 50.00 -18.23 -19.43
N ASP A 21 49.45 -19.32 -19.97
CA ASP A 21 50.08 -20.09 -21.05
C ASP A 21 50.12 -19.40 -22.42
N SER A 22 49.40 -18.29 -22.63
CA SER A 22 49.56 -17.47 -23.84
C SER A 22 48.78 -16.15 -23.74
N ILE A 23 49.48 -15.03 -24.00
CA ILE A 23 48.90 -13.69 -24.25
C ILE A 23 48.27 -13.61 -25.65
N GLN A 24 48.52 -14.59 -26.52
CA GLN A 24 47.92 -14.56 -27.86
C GLN A 24 46.40 -14.65 -27.75
N PRO A 25 45.68 -13.89 -28.60
CA PRO A 25 44.23 -13.95 -28.62
C PRO A 25 43.81 -15.41 -28.81
N PRO A 26 42.86 -15.90 -28.01
CA PRO A 26 42.40 -17.27 -28.08
C PRO A 26 42.02 -17.63 -29.53
N ASP A 27 42.23 -18.88 -29.94
CA ASP A 27 41.84 -19.32 -31.28
C ASP A 27 40.37 -18.97 -31.58
N GLN A 28 40.17 -18.01 -32.49
CA GLN A 28 38.87 -17.43 -32.83
C GLN A 28 37.92 -18.44 -33.52
N SER A 29 38.38 -19.65 -33.85
CA SER A 29 37.58 -20.72 -34.46
C SER A 29 36.68 -21.47 -33.46
N SER A 30 36.97 -21.37 -32.17
CA SER A 30 36.27 -22.13 -31.13
C SER A 30 35.00 -21.43 -30.63
N LYS A 31 34.02 -22.23 -30.22
CA LYS A 31 32.83 -21.81 -29.46
C LYS A 31 33.11 -21.96 -27.96
N ARG A 32 32.96 -20.90 -27.16
CA ARG A 32 33.32 -20.92 -25.72
C ARG A 32 32.30 -20.19 -24.87
N LEU A 33 31.79 -20.86 -23.85
CA LEU A 33 31.06 -20.24 -22.73
C LEU A 33 31.97 -20.24 -21.50
N ILE A 34 32.20 -19.06 -20.93
CA ILE A 34 32.99 -18.84 -19.73
C ILE A 34 32.05 -18.30 -18.66
N VAL A 35 31.84 -19.06 -17.60
CA VAL A 35 31.02 -18.61 -16.47
C VAL A 35 31.93 -18.28 -15.30
N ILE A 36 31.73 -17.12 -14.71
CA ILE A 36 32.53 -16.58 -13.63
C ILE A 36 31.61 -16.29 -12.45
N GLU A 37 31.85 -16.91 -11.32
CA GLU A 37 31.19 -16.56 -10.07
C GLU A 37 32.09 -15.69 -9.21
N GLY A 38 31.57 -14.53 -8.79
CA GLY A 38 32.30 -13.59 -7.96
C GLY A 38 33.35 -12.77 -8.73
N LEU A 39 33.64 -11.59 -8.21
CA LEU A 39 34.49 -10.60 -8.86
C LEU A 39 35.82 -10.47 -8.11
N GLU A 40 36.87 -11.08 -8.67
CA GLU A 40 38.25 -10.85 -8.26
C GLU A 40 38.89 -9.85 -9.24
N PRO A 41 39.29 -8.63 -8.81
CA PRO A 41 39.72 -7.56 -9.72
C PRO A 41 40.79 -7.99 -10.72
N ARG A 42 41.80 -8.74 -10.26
CA ARG A 42 42.90 -9.23 -11.11
C ARG A 42 42.42 -10.18 -12.20
N MET A 43 41.42 -11.00 -11.91
CA MET A 43 40.85 -11.92 -12.90
C MET A 43 40.06 -11.14 -13.96
N LEU A 44 39.29 -10.13 -13.56
CA LEU A 44 38.53 -9.30 -14.50
C LEU A 44 39.46 -8.51 -15.43
N GLU A 45 40.57 -7.98 -14.91
CA GLU A 45 41.59 -7.29 -15.70
C GLU A 45 42.18 -8.23 -16.77
N VAL A 46 42.61 -9.44 -16.37
CA VAL A 46 43.17 -10.41 -17.30
C VAL A 46 42.15 -10.85 -18.34
N MET A 47 40.89 -11.07 -17.95
CA MET A 47 39.80 -11.41 -18.86
C MET A 47 39.50 -10.27 -19.83
N GLY A 48 39.45 -9.03 -19.35
CA GLY A 48 39.25 -7.83 -20.15
C GLY A 48 40.31 -7.67 -21.24
N VAL A 49 41.58 -7.85 -20.88
CA VAL A 49 42.70 -7.78 -21.84
C VAL A 49 42.66 -8.97 -22.82
N LYS A 50 42.48 -10.19 -22.32
CA LYS A 50 42.57 -11.42 -23.13
C LYS A 50 41.42 -11.55 -24.14
N PHE A 51 40.21 -11.20 -23.75
CA PHE A 51 39.01 -11.35 -24.58
C PHE A 51 38.52 -10.02 -25.17
N GLY A 52 39.15 -8.89 -24.84
CA GLY A 52 38.73 -7.57 -25.29
C GLY A 52 37.39 -7.12 -24.69
N VAL A 53 37.08 -7.56 -23.47
CA VAL A 53 35.83 -7.20 -22.78
C VAL A 53 35.93 -5.77 -22.26
N PRO A 54 34.96 -4.88 -22.57
CA PRO A 54 34.98 -3.51 -22.08
C PRO A 54 34.99 -3.44 -20.54
N PRO A 55 35.80 -2.56 -19.90
CA PRO A 55 35.77 -2.39 -18.44
C PRO A 55 34.39 -2.04 -17.88
N SER A 56 33.57 -1.34 -18.68
CA SER A 56 32.20 -1.00 -18.34
C SER A 56 31.28 -2.19 -18.12
N PHE A 57 31.55 -3.34 -18.77
CA PHE A 57 30.83 -4.58 -18.51
C PHE A 57 30.99 -5.04 -17.07
N PHE A 58 32.23 -5.04 -16.58
CA PHE A 58 32.57 -5.44 -15.21
C PHE A 58 32.02 -4.42 -14.19
N LEU A 59 32.19 -3.13 -14.46
CA LEU A 59 31.64 -2.07 -13.62
C LEU A 59 30.12 -2.15 -13.54
N GLY A 60 29.44 -2.42 -14.65
CA GLY A 60 27.98 -2.59 -14.69
C GLY A 60 27.46 -3.82 -13.95
N HIS A 61 28.33 -4.81 -13.69
CA HIS A 61 28.03 -5.93 -12.79
C HIS A 61 28.30 -5.58 -11.33
N CYS A 62 29.28 -4.72 -11.02
CA CYS A 62 29.54 -4.25 -9.65
C CYS A 62 28.48 -3.25 -9.17
N ASP A 63 27.98 -2.41 -10.07
CA ASP A 63 27.14 -1.26 -9.74
C ASP A 63 25.74 -1.40 -10.35
N GLU A 64 24.72 -1.35 -9.49
CA GLU A 64 23.31 -1.42 -9.89
C GLU A 64 22.92 -0.24 -10.79
N TRP A 65 23.48 0.96 -10.54
CA TRP A 65 23.09 2.21 -11.21
C TRP A 65 23.74 2.42 -12.57
N THR A 66 24.83 1.70 -12.86
CA THR A 66 25.49 1.81 -14.16
C THR A 66 24.58 1.20 -15.23
N THR A 67 24.00 2.04 -16.10
CA THR A 67 23.17 1.58 -17.22
C THR A 67 24.10 1.13 -18.35
N ILE A 68 24.34 -0.17 -18.46
CA ILE A 68 25.27 -0.68 -19.49
C ILE A 68 24.81 -0.32 -20.92
N ASN A 69 23.50 -0.18 -21.17
CA ASN A 69 22.97 0.26 -22.47
C ASN A 69 23.47 1.64 -22.94
N VAL A 70 23.85 2.53 -22.01
CA VAL A 70 24.41 3.86 -22.36
C VAL A 70 25.87 3.72 -22.82
N VAL A 71 26.58 2.74 -22.26
CA VAL A 71 27.98 2.47 -22.63
C VAL A 71 28.08 1.65 -23.93
N ASP A 72 27.08 0.82 -24.19
CA ASP A 72 26.93 -0.04 -25.37
C ASP A 72 27.15 0.74 -26.68
N ARG A 73 26.42 1.85 -26.92
CA ARG A 73 26.59 2.65 -28.16
C ARG A 73 27.97 3.27 -28.36
N ALA A 74 28.71 3.53 -27.28
CA ALA A 74 29.99 4.23 -27.35
C ALA A 74 31.20 3.27 -27.38
N CYS A 75 31.05 2.04 -26.88
CA CYS A 75 32.15 1.10 -26.65
C CYS A 75 31.94 -0.30 -27.25
N ALA A 76 30.73 -0.65 -27.71
CA ALA A 76 30.48 -1.93 -28.36
C ALA A 76 31.15 -1.99 -29.74
N ARG A 77 31.75 -3.14 -30.04
CA ARG A 77 32.04 -3.50 -31.44
C ARG A 77 30.72 -3.92 -32.09
N ASP A 78 30.59 -3.75 -33.40
CA ASP A 78 29.33 -3.95 -34.15
C ASP A 78 28.66 -5.34 -33.97
N ASN A 79 29.33 -6.32 -33.35
CA ASN A 79 28.86 -7.69 -33.13
C ASN A 79 28.88 -8.16 -31.65
N THR A 80 28.95 -7.25 -30.68
CA THR A 80 28.85 -7.64 -29.25
C THR A 80 27.41 -7.58 -28.77
N VAL A 81 26.96 -8.63 -28.08
CA VAL A 81 25.63 -8.70 -27.44
C VAL A 81 25.83 -8.68 -25.93
N TYR A 82 25.03 -7.91 -25.23
CA TYR A 82 25.12 -7.75 -23.78
C TYR A 82 23.73 -7.78 -23.15
N TRP A 83 23.62 -8.43 -21.98
CA TRP A 83 22.45 -8.28 -21.13
C TRP A 83 22.79 -8.39 -19.65
N ARG A 84 21.91 -7.84 -18.81
CA ARG A 84 21.94 -8.00 -17.36
C ARG A 84 20.56 -8.31 -16.85
N ALA A 85 20.49 -9.29 -15.96
CA ALA A 85 19.27 -9.71 -15.31
C ALA A 85 19.45 -9.77 -13.81
N LEU A 86 18.43 -9.31 -13.08
CA LEU A 86 18.33 -9.48 -11.65
C LEU A 86 17.74 -10.85 -11.33
N VAL A 87 18.30 -11.50 -10.33
CA VAL A 87 17.89 -12.83 -9.86
C VAL A 87 17.43 -12.69 -8.42
N PRO A 88 16.12 -12.79 -8.14
CA PRO A 88 15.63 -12.66 -6.78
C PRO A 88 16.21 -13.76 -5.90
N GLN A 89 16.55 -13.40 -4.67
CA GLN A 89 17.13 -14.27 -3.66
C GLN A 89 16.50 -13.98 -2.30
N VAL A 90 16.38 -15.03 -1.49
CA VAL A 90 15.94 -14.94 -0.10
C VAL A 90 16.97 -15.61 0.80
N ARG A 91 17.35 -14.92 1.87
CA ARG A 91 18.26 -15.46 2.89
C ARG A 91 17.62 -15.41 4.26
N HIS A 92 17.90 -16.42 5.06
CA HIS A 92 17.49 -16.52 6.45
C HIS A 92 18.55 -15.90 7.36
N ILE A 93 18.07 -15.19 8.39
CA ILE A 93 18.89 -14.62 9.46
C ILE A 93 18.41 -15.17 10.79
N SER A 94 19.35 -15.75 11.54
CA SER A 94 19.13 -16.05 12.95
C SER A 94 19.46 -14.79 13.76
N THR A 95 18.43 -14.07 14.19
CA THR A 95 18.57 -12.88 15.05
C THR A 95 19.28 -13.22 16.36
N GLN A 96 19.02 -14.41 16.92
CA GLN A 96 19.74 -14.94 18.08
C GLN A 96 21.26 -15.03 17.82
N LYS A 97 21.70 -15.67 16.73
CA LYS A 97 23.14 -15.77 16.41
C LYS A 97 23.76 -14.40 16.14
N LEU A 98 22.98 -13.48 15.56
CA LEU A 98 23.42 -12.11 15.29
C LEU A 98 23.65 -11.34 16.60
N GLU A 99 22.71 -11.42 17.55
CA GLU A 99 22.83 -10.83 18.89
C GLU A 99 23.97 -11.48 19.69
N GLU A 100 24.14 -12.80 19.61
CA GLU A 100 25.25 -13.52 20.25
C GLU A 100 26.61 -13.02 19.74
N GLN A 101 26.71 -12.70 18.45
CA GLN A 101 27.96 -12.26 17.83
C GLN A 101 28.23 -10.76 18.03
N PHE A 102 27.21 -9.90 17.98
CA PHE A 102 27.38 -8.43 17.92
C PHE A 102 26.71 -7.67 19.07
N GLY A 103 26.04 -8.36 19.99
CA GLY A 103 25.27 -7.76 21.08
C GLY A 103 23.92 -7.19 20.62
N PRO A 104 23.13 -6.62 21.56
CA PRO A 104 21.79 -6.08 21.28
C PRO A 104 21.80 -4.88 20.33
N ASP A 105 22.94 -4.20 20.17
CA ASP A 105 23.11 -3.09 19.24
C ASP A 105 23.24 -3.55 17.77
N CYS A 106 23.05 -4.84 17.47
CA CYS A 106 23.17 -5.35 16.10
C CYS A 106 22.08 -4.83 15.15
N TYR A 107 20.94 -4.39 15.68
CA TYR A 107 19.80 -3.86 14.93
C TYR A 107 20.11 -2.46 14.40
N SER A 108 20.58 -2.41 13.16
CA SER A 108 21.03 -1.19 12.48
C SER A 108 21.06 -1.43 10.97
N THR A 109 21.65 -0.51 10.21
CA THR A 109 21.86 -0.68 8.77
C THR A 109 23.06 -1.58 8.48
N TRP A 110 22.85 -2.59 7.65
CA TRP A 110 23.85 -3.52 7.14
C TRP A 110 23.91 -3.46 5.62
N ALA A 111 25.08 -3.70 5.06
CA ALA A 111 25.26 -3.93 3.64
C ALA A 111 25.27 -5.44 3.40
N LEU A 112 24.41 -5.92 2.52
CA LEU A 112 24.44 -7.29 2.03
C LEU A 112 25.52 -7.40 0.96
N GLN A 113 26.53 -8.20 1.24
CA GLN A 113 27.68 -8.43 0.39
C GLN A 113 27.52 -9.75 -0.36
N ALA A 114 27.54 -9.69 -1.69
CA ALA A 114 27.66 -10.84 -2.57
C ALA A 114 29.13 -10.96 -3.03
N GLY A 115 29.88 -11.85 -2.39
CA GLY A 115 31.32 -11.98 -2.62
C GLY A 115 32.07 -10.77 -2.07
N ASN A 116 32.62 -9.94 -2.98
CA ASN A 116 33.37 -8.73 -2.61
C ASN A 116 32.59 -7.44 -2.90
N VAL A 117 31.33 -7.55 -3.33
CA VAL A 117 30.52 -6.39 -3.76
C VAL A 117 29.34 -6.23 -2.83
N ASP A 118 29.12 -5.02 -2.33
CA ASP A 118 27.91 -4.67 -1.60
C ASP A 118 26.76 -4.48 -2.60
N ARG A 119 25.66 -5.21 -2.40
CA ARG A 119 24.51 -5.21 -3.30
C ARG A 119 23.36 -4.37 -2.78
N TRP A 120 23.13 -4.42 -1.47
CA TRP A 120 21.92 -3.85 -0.91
C TRP A 120 22.15 -3.36 0.52
N ALA A 121 21.49 -2.27 0.90
CA ALA A 121 21.43 -1.85 2.29
C ALA A 121 20.15 -2.42 2.93
N VAL A 122 20.29 -3.14 4.04
CA VAL A 122 19.18 -3.69 4.80
C VAL A 122 19.17 -3.09 6.19
N GLU A 123 18.01 -2.66 6.65
CA GLU A 123 17.78 -2.29 8.04
C GLU A 123 17.32 -3.53 8.80
N LEU A 124 18.12 -3.98 9.78
CA LEU A 124 17.77 -5.15 10.59
C LEU A 124 16.99 -4.72 11.82
N GLN A 125 15.83 -5.35 12.02
CA GLN A 125 15.00 -5.23 13.20
C GLN A 125 14.93 -6.58 13.97
N PRO A 126 14.49 -6.60 15.23
CA PRO A 126 14.40 -7.84 16.03
C PRO A 126 13.56 -8.96 15.42
N ASP A 127 12.59 -8.61 14.57
CA ASP A 127 11.70 -9.53 13.84
C ASP A 127 12.20 -9.85 12.42
N THR A 128 13.37 -9.34 12.02
CA THR A 128 13.95 -9.57 10.69
C THR A 128 14.57 -10.97 10.61
N HIS A 129 13.75 -11.95 10.21
CA HIS A 129 14.20 -13.33 10.00
C HIS A 129 14.59 -13.65 8.55
N ARG A 130 14.22 -12.78 7.61
CA ARG A 130 14.40 -13.01 6.17
C ARG A 130 14.82 -11.71 5.49
N ILE A 131 15.80 -11.82 4.58
CA ILE A 131 16.15 -10.74 3.65
C ILE A 131 15.81 -11.17 2.25
N ARG A 132 15.05 -10.33 1.55
CA ARG A 132 14.85 -10.41 0.11
C ARG A 132 15.83 -9.43 -0.54
N PHE A 133 16.56 -9.88 -1.55
CA PHE A 133 17.47 -9.05 -2.35
C PHE A 133 17.60 -9.66 -3.74
N ARG A 134 18.40 -9.02 -4.59
CA ARG A 134 18.60 -9.45 -5.97
C ARG A 134 20.08 -9.63 -6.24
N ASN A 135 20.43 -10.85 -6.64
CA ASN A 135 21.71 -11.13 -7.26
C ASN A 135 21.71 -10.62 -8.69
N ILE A 136 22.89 -10.40 -9.25
CA ILE A 136 23.07 -9.97 -10.63
C ILE A 136 23.65 -11.12 -11.45
N VAL A 137 23.10 -11.30 -12.64
CA VAL A 137 23.73 -12.09 -13.71
C VAL A 137 23.96 -11.16 -14.90
N SER A 138 25.18 -11.13 -15.42
CA SER A 138 25.54 -10.31 -16.57
C SER A 138 26.20 -11.15 -17.63
N TYR A 139 25.86 -10.88 -18.88
CA TYR A 139 26.35 -11.60 -20.04
C TYR A 139 26.97 -10.64 -21.03
N TRP A 140 28.09 -11.05 -21.58
CA TRP A 140 28.72 -10.44 -22.74
C TRP A 140 29.05 -11.54 -23.74
N GLY A 141 28.65 -11.36 -24.99
CA GLY A 141 28.95 -12.28 -26.08
C GLY A 141 29.51 -11.55 -27.28
N ILE A 142 30.41 -12.21 -28.00
CA ILE A 142 30.94 -11.74 -29.27
C ILE A 142 31.00 -12.91 -30.26
N GLU A 143 30.55 -12.65 -31.48
CA GLU A 143 30.77 -13.56 -32.60
C GLU A 143 32.10 -13.24 -33.29
N HIS A 144 32.75 -14.28 -33.83
CA HIS A 144 33.98 -14.15 -34.63
C HIS A 144 33.67 -14.56 -36.08
N PRO A 145 33.09 -13.67 -36.91
CA PRO A 145 32.59 -14.01 -38.25
C PRO A 145 33.65 -14.61 -39.17
N SER A 146 34.90 -14.16 -39.03
CA SER A 146 36.03 -14.60 -39.86
C SER A 146 36.39 -16.08 -39.67
N LYS A 147 36.00 -16.71 -38.56
CA LYS A 147 36.36 -18.09 -38.23
C LYS A 147 35.19 -18.97 -37.76
N GLY A 148 33.96 -18.44 -37.74
CA GLY A 148 32.75 -19.20 -37.37
C GLY A 148 32.67 -19.60 -35.89
N GLY A 149 33.48 -18.98 -35.02
CA GLY A 149 33.48 -19.19 -33.57
C GLY A 149 32.74 -18.08 -32.82
N TRP A 150 32.53 -18.27 -31.53
CA TRP A 150 31.96 -17.24 -30.64
C TRP A 150 32.51 -17.39 -29.23
N THR A 151 32.47 -16.29 -28.47
CA THR A 151 32.87 -16.26 -27.06
C THR A 151 31.78 -15.59 -26.24
N ALA A 152 31.32 -16.28 -25.21
CA ALA A 152 30.35 -15.79 -24.23
C ALA A 152 31.00 -15.78 -22.84
N ILE A 153 30.83 -14.70 -22.10
CA ILE A 153 31.24 -14.54 -20.71
C ILE A 153 30.00 -14.21 -19.88
N VAL A 154 29.76 -15.00 -18.84
CA VAL A 154 28.68 -14.79 -17.89
C VAL A 154 29.27 -14.54 -16.51
N LEU A 155 28.95 -13.39 -15.92
CA LEU A 155 29.24 -13.07 -14.53
C LEU A 155 28.04 -13.39 -13.66
N VAL A 156 28.26 -14.09 -12.56
CA VAL A 156 27.24 -14.54 -11.63
C VAL A 156 27.64 -14.12 -10.22
N ASP A 157 26.70 -13.53 -9.49
CA ASP A 157 26.90 -13.30 -8.06
C ASP A 157 26.98 -14.62 -7.28
N PRO A 158 27.89 -14.72 -6.29
CA PRO A 158 27.99 -15.92 -5.49
C PRO A 158 26.72 -16.15 -4.66
N SER A 159 26.40 -17.42 -4.45
CA SER A 159 25.28 -17.81 -3.58
C SER A 159 25.52 -17.43 -2.12
N HIS A 160 26.77 -17.51 -1.65
CA HIS A 160 27.14 -17.17 -0.29
C HIS A 160 27.20 -15.66 -0.11
N THR A 161 26.23 -15.15 0.64
CA THR A 161 26.11 -13.73 0.98
C THR A 161 26.44 -13.49 2.46
N LYS A 162 27.03 -12.35 2.75
CA LYS A 162 27.36 -11.92 4.11
C LYS A 162 26.73 -10.57 4.40
N LEU A 163 26.46 -10.28 5.67
CA LEU A 163 26.08 -8.94 6.09
C LEU A 163 27.29 -8.25 6.67
N ARG A 164 27.53 -7.02 6.23
CA ARG A 164 28.60 -6.14 6.70
C ARG A 164 27.98 -4.91 7.35
N ARG A 165 28.28 -4.65 8.61
CA ARG A 165 27.67 -3.50 9.32
C ARG A 165 28.10 -2.16 8.70
N VAL A 166 27.16 -1.25 8.47
CA VAL A 166 27.42 0.09 7.88
C VAL A 166 27.65 1.10 9.01
N GLY A 167 28.57 2.06 8.82
CA GLY A 167 28.67 3.24 9.68
C GLY A 167 29.47 3.10 10.98
N ILE A 168 29.91 1.90 11.38
CA ILE A 168 30.94 1.80 12.43
C ILE A 168 32.28 2.13 11.79
N GLY A 169 32.78 3.34 12.09
CA GLY A 169 34.13 3.74 11.72
C GLY A 169 35.11 2.63 12.09
N SER A 170 35.77 2.11 11.06
CA SER A 170 36.87 1.14 11.14
C SER A 170 37.99 1.68 12.03
N LYS A 171 37.82 1.59 13.35
CA LYS A 171 38.95 1.70 14.28
C LYS A 171 39.80 0.44 14.27
N ASN A 172 39.27 -0.66 13.73
CA ASN A 172 40.03 -1.88 13.43
C ASN A 172 39.69 -2.38 12.00
N PRO A 173 40.50 -2.03 10.98
CA PRO A 173 40.31 -2.51 9.61
C PRO A 173 40.51 -4.03 9.45
N GLU A 174 41.06 -4.70 10.48
CA GLU A 174 41.43 -6.12 10.41
C GLU A 174 40.27 -7.10 10.66
N SER A 175 39.08 -6.63 11.04
CA SER A 175 37.91 -7.51 11.16
C SER A 175 36.62 -6.74 10.84
N PRO A 176 36.21 -6.66 9.55
CA PRO A 176 34.86 -6.20 9.25
C PRO A 176 33.88 -7.11 9.98
N ALA A 177 32.93 -6.50 10.70
CA ALA A 177 31.82 -7.19 11.34
C ALA A 177 30.97 -7.89 10.26
N LEU A 178 31.35 -9.10 9.89
CA LEU A 178 30.72 -9.93 8.90
C LEU A 178 29.86 -10.99 9.57
N PHE A 179 28.62 -11.12 9.11
CA PHE A 179 27.70 -12.16 9.51
C PHE A 179 27.35 -13.04 8.32
N ASP A 180 27.53 -14.36 8.44
CA ASP A 180 27.17 -15.29 7.37
C ASP A 180 25.66 -15.49 7.33
N THR A 181 25.06 -15.23 6.17
CA THR A 181 23.63 -15.50 5.95
C THR A 181 23.42 -16.96 5.55
N GLN A 182 22.24 -17.50 5.86
CA GLN A 182 21.89 -18.88 5.51
C GLN A 182 20.90 -18.89 4.34
N ASN A 183 20.95 -19.94 3.53
CA ASN A 183 19.92 -20.18 2.53
C ASN A 183 18.58 -20.34 3.23
N PHE A 184 17.54 -19.73 2.66
CA PHE A 184 16.20 -19.89 3.20
C PHE A 184 15.65 -21.25 2.77
N GLU A 185 15.59 -22.19 3.70
CA GLU A 185 14.97 -23.49 3.47
C GLU A 185 13.45 -23.36 3.49
N VAL A 186 12.80 -23.75 2.39
CA VAL A 186 11.34 -23.82 2.35
C VAL A 186 10.91 -25.13 3.01
N PRO A 187 9.99 -25.11 4.00
CA PRO A 187 9.53 -26.32 4.71
C PRO A 187 8.94 -27.41 3.79
N HIS A 188 8.54 -27.04 2.58
CA HIS A 188 8.04 -27.94 1.56
C HIS A 188 8.92 -27.83 0.32
N LYS A 189 9.34 -28.98 -0.24
CA LYS A 189 9.94 -29.08 -1.57
C LYS A 189 8.90 -28.69 -2.60
N LEU A 190 8.66 -27.40 -2.75
CA LEU A 190 7.73 -26.88 -3.74
C LEU A 190 8.43 -26.92 -5.09
N PHE A 191 7.78 -27.63 -6.01
CA PHE A 191 8.19 -27.75 -7.39
C PHE A 191 8.03 -26.38 -8.06
N SER A 192 9.13 -25.71 -8.40
CA SER A 192 9.12 -24.85 -9.58
C SER A 192 9.51 -25.76 -10.74
N GLU A 193 8.51 -26.41 -11.31
CA GLU A 193 8.67 -27.13 -12.56
C GLU A 193 9.03 -26.10 -13.63
N ALA A 194 10.33 -25.85 -13.83
CA ALA A 194 10.81 -25.28 -15.08
C ALA A 194 10.65 -26.37 -16.14
N ILE A 195 9.41 -26.59 -16.59
CA ILE A 195 9.16 -27.51 -17.69
C ILE A 195 9.72 -26.85 -18.95
N ILE A 196 10.95 -27.21 -19.30
CA ILE A 196 11.34 -27.30 -20.71
C ILE A 196 11.06 -28.74 -21.11
N SER A 197 9.84 -29.02 -21.54
CA SER A 197 9.55 -30.28 -22.22
C SER A 197 9.97 -30.11 -23.67
N HIS A 198 11.20 -30.49 -24.02
CA HIS A 198 11.45 -30.93 -25.38
C HIS A 198 11.05 -32.41 -25.44
N GLU A 199 9.81 -32.65 -25.87
CA GLU A 199 9.20 -33.93 -26.22
C GLU A 199 8.69 -34.86 -25.09
N SER A 200 7.39 -34.86 -24.85
CA SER A 200 6.70 -36.16 -24.78
C SER A 200 5.81 -36.25 -26.02
N SER A 201 6.30 -36.95 -27.04
CA SER A 201 5.40 -37.53 -28.04
C SER A 201 4.40 -38.42 -27.30
N PRO A 202 3.10 -38.40 -27.66
CA PRO A 202 2.06 -39.07 -26.89
C PRO A 202 2.04 -40.56 -27.23
N SER A 203 2.63 -41.38 -26.36
CA SER A 203 2.08 -42.70 -26.14
C SER A 203 2.46 -43.20 -24.76
N HIS A 204 1.48 -43.21 -23.87
CA HIS A 204 1.48 -44.25 -22.84
C HIS A 204 1.67 -45.62 -23.51
N SER A 205 2.58 -46.39 -22.93
CA SER A 205 2.75 -47.85 -23.04
C SER A 205 2.98 -48.44 -24.43
N MET A 206 4.25 -48.59 -24.81
CA MET A 206 4.80 -49.91 -25.15
C MET A 206 6.33 -49.91 -24.96
N GLY A 207 6.77 -50.21 -23.74
CA GLY A 207 7.97 -51.00 -23.43
C GLY A 207 9.28 -50.73 -24.17
N PHE A 208 9.70 -49.48 -24.35
CA PHE A 208 11.06 -49.16 -24.77
C PHE A 208 11.66 -48.11 -23.85
N GLU A 209 12.92 -48.34 -23.47
CA GLU A 209 13.75 -47.49 -22.62
C GLU A 209 13.73 -46.04 -23.12
N ASP A 210 13.30 -45.09 -22.28
CA ASP A 210 13.28 -43.67 -22.63
C ASP A 210 14.72 -43.18 -22.95
N PRO A 211 14.91 -42.34 -23.99
CA PRO A 211 16.23 -41.84 -24.34
C PRO A 211 16.82 -40.97 -23.20
N PRO A 212 18.13 -41.09 -22.90
CA PRO A 212 18.77 -40.43 -21.75
C PRO A 212 18.89 -38.88 -21.84
N TRP A 213 18.43 -38.25 -22.93
CA TRP A 213 18.54 -36.80 -23.16
C TRP A 213 17.22 -36.03 -22.98
N LEU A 214 16.18 -36.71 -22.50
CA LEU A 214 14.84 -36.17 -22.27
C LEU A 214 14.63 -35.80 -20.78
N VAL A 215 15.58 -35.04 -20.24
CA VAL A 215 15.48 -34.55 -18.86
C VAL A 215 14.86 -33.16 -18.93
N PRO A 216 13.61 -32.95 -18.48
CA PRO A 216 13.13 -31.60 -18.24
C PRO A 216 14.19 -30.92 -17.37
N VAL A 217 14.63 -29.72 -17.76
CA VAL A 217 15.56 -28.93 -16.97
C VAL A 217 14.81 -28.42 -15.73
N ILE A 218 14.46 -29.36 -14.86
CA ILE A 218 13.96 -29.10 -13.53
C ILE A 218 15.18 -28.59 -12.80
N HIS A 219 15.12 -27.31 -12.43
CA HIS A 219 16.04 -26.76 -11.46
C HIS A 219 15.98 -27.65 -10.22
N ARG A 220 17.00 -28.50 -10.03
CA ARG A 220 16.94 -29.65 -9.10
C ARG A 220 16.80 -29.20 -7.65
N ASN A 221 17.19 -27.96 -7.34
CA ASN A 221 17.10 -27.41 -6.01
C ASN A 221 17.16 -25.87 -6.05
N HIS A 222 16.09 -25.14 -5.72
CA HIS A 222 16.09 -23.67 -5.61
C HIS A 222 17.16 -23.09 -4.66
N CYS A 223 17.79 -23.93 -3.84
CA CYS A 223 18.87 -23.56 -2.93
C CYS A 223 20.30 -23.74 -3.49
N SER A 224 20.48 -24.30 -4.69
CA SER A 224 21.82 -24.46 -5.26
C SER A 224 22.34 -23.17 -5.89
N ALA A 225 23.66 -22.99 -5.88
CA ALA A 225 24.29 -21.85 -6.53
C ALA A 225 24.12 -21.97 -8.04
N LEU A 226 23.73 -20.90 -8.71
CA LEU A 226 23.63 -20.84 -10.18
C LEU A 226 24.89 -21.38 -10.85
N PHE A 227 26.07 -21.03 -10.34
CA PHE A 227 27.34 -21.52 -10.85
C PHE A 227 27.46 -23.05 -10.79
N ASP A 228 27.01 -23.67 -9.69
CA ASP A 228 27.11 -25.11 -9.49
C ASP A 228 26.11 -25.88 -10.37
N GLU A 229 24.92 -25.32 -10.58
CA GLU A 229 23.91 -25.86 -11.52
C GLU A 229 24.36 -25.76 -12.97
N ILE A 230 24.90 -24.61 -13.38
CA ILE A 230 25.53 -24.43 -14.70
C ILE A 230 26.63 -25.48 -14.88
N LYS A 231 27.53 -25.59 -13.89
CA LYS A 231 28.63 -26.57 -13.94
C LYS A 231 28.09 -28.00 -14.12
N HIS A 232 27.08 -28.40 -13.35
CA HIS A 232 26.46 -29.71 -13.45
C HIS A 232 25.82 -29.93 -14.83
N PHE A 233 25.07 -28.96 -15.34
CA PHE A 233 24.43 -29.01 -16.64
C PHE A 233 25.44 -29.18 -17.77
N TYR A 234 26.45 -28.31 -17.88
CA TYR A 234 27.44 -28.42 -18.96
C TYR A 234 28.40 -29.61 -18.79
N ALA A 235 28.65 -30.07 -17.57
CA ALA A 235 29.43 -31.29 -17.33
C ALA A 235 28.69 -32.57 -17.78
N SER A 236 27.34 -32.56 -17.77
CA SER A 236 26.53 -33.69 -18.22
C SER A 236 26.59 -33.96 -19.72
N GLY A 237 27.19 -33.05 -20.51
CA GLY A 237 27.34 -33.20 -21.96
C GLY A 237 26.05 -32.98 -22.76
N ALA A 238 24.94 -32.61 -22.10
CA ALA A 238 23.61 -32.49 -22.70
C ALA A 238 23.49 -31.43 -23.81
N SER A 239 24.47 -30.55 -24.02
CA SER A 239 24.31 -29.40 -24.91
C SER A 239 25.58 -28.88 -25.61
N ARG A 240 26.45 -29.76 -26.10
CA ARG A 240 27.69 -29.33 -26.77
C ARG A 240 27.58 -29.05 -28.28
N SER A 241 26.58 -29.59 -29.00
CA SER A 241 26.58 -29.54 -30.48
C SER A 241 25.66 -28.50 -31.14
N ASN A 242 24.72 -27.88 -30.42
CA ASN A 242 23.58 -27.20 -31.06
C ASN A 242 23.58 -25.67 -30.99
N TYR A 243 24.52 -25.04 -30.29
CA TYR A 243 24.54 -23.57 -30.17
C TYR A 243 25.21 -22.91 -31.37
N ASN A 244 24.42 -22.19 -32.16
CA ASN A 244 24.87 -21.48 -33.36
C ASN A 244 25.53 -20.14 -33.02
N ASP A 245 25.09 -19.49 -31.95
CA ASP A 245 25.49 -18.15 -31.54
C ASP A 245 25.72 -18.09 -30.00
N PRO A 246 26.42 -17.06 -29.51
CA PRO A 246 26.75 -16.96 -28.08
C PRO A 246 25.52 -16.70 -27.20
N PHE A 247 24.44 -16.14 -27.74
CA PHE A 247 23.21 -15.87 -26.97
C PHE A 247 22.46 -17.18 -26.71
N SER A 248 22.26 -18.03 -27.71
CA SER A 248 21.66 -19.36 -27.56
C SER A 248 22.39 -20.22 -26.53
N ALA A 249 23.71 -20.10 -26.42
CA ALA A 249 24.50 -20.80 -25.41
C ALA A 249 24.12 -20.43 -23.95
N THR A 250 23.35 -19.37 -23.72
CA THR A 250 22.89 -18.94 -22.38
C THR A 250 21.44 -19.31 -22.06
N GLU A 251 20.77 -20.10 -22.91
CA GLU A 251 19.39 -20.57 -22.72
C GLU A 251 19.15 -21.17 -21.32
N TYR A 252 20.03 -22.07 -20.87
CA TYR A 252 19.94 -22.66 -19.53
C TYR A 252 19.97 -21.60 -18.41
N ILE A 253 20.84 -20.61 -18.56
CA ILE A 253 21.04 -19.53 -17.57
C ILE A 253 19.81 -18.63 -17.55
N ARG A 254 19.26 -18.25 -18.71
CA ARG A 254 18.03 -17.46 -18.79
C ARG A 254 16.84 -18.20 -18.17
N ASN A 255 16.76 -19.51 -18.38
CA ASN A 255 15.72 -20.34 -17.77
C ASN A 255 15.87 -20.48 -16.26
N PHE A 256 17.10 -20.53 -15.74
CA PHE A 256 17.33 -20.42 -14.30
C PHE A 256 16.82 -19.09 -13.76
N VAL A 257 17.17 -17.97 -14.42
CA VAL A 257 16.71 -16.62 -14.00
C VAL A 257 15.18 -16.59 -13.96
N ARG A 258 14.52 -17.11 -14.99
CA ARG A 258 13.05 -17.25 -15.03
C ARG A 258 12.52 -18.06 -13.84
N SER A 259 13.14 -19.22 -13.56
CA SER A 259 12.73 -20.10 -12.46
C SER A 259 12.81 -19.39 -11.10
N ALA A 260 13.87 -18.61 -10.87
CA ALA A 260 14.00 -17.81 -9.65
C ALA A 260 12.89 -16.76 -9.52
N TRP A 261 12.50 -16.12 -10.63
CA TRP A 261 11.38 -15.19 -10.62
C TRP A 261 10.03 -15.87 -10.40
N ASP A 262 9.79 -17.02 -11.01
CA ASP A 262 8.53 -17.77 -10.82
C ASP A 262 8.35 -18.17 -9.36
N GLU A 263 9.43 -18.61 -8.71
CA GLU A 263 9.43 -18.92 -7.29
C GLU A 263 9.20 -17.67 -6.41
N CYS A 264 9.86 -16.56 -6.73
CA CYS A 264 9.63 -15.28 -6.05
C CYS A 264 8.16 -14.85 -6.14
N ILE A 265 7.57 -14.92 -7.33
CA ILE A 265 6.17 -14.55 -7.59
C ILE A 265 5.21 -15.49 -6.88
N TRP A 266 5.48 -16.79 -6.90
CA TRP A 266 4.69 -17.77 -6.17
C TRP A 266 4.70 -17.50 -4.67
N ARG A 267 5.85 -17.14 -4.09
CA ARG A 267 5.94 -16.77 -2.66
C ARG A 267 5.12 -15.51 -2.35
N LEU A 268 5.17 -14.50 -3.22
CA LEU A 268 4.35 -13.29 -3.08
C LEU A 268 2.85 -13.63 -3.13
N GLU A 269 2.45 -14.48 -4.08
CA GLU A 269 1.07 -14.95 -4.20
C GLU A 269 0.61 -15.72 -2.96
N SER A 270 1.45 -16.61 -2.42
CA SER A 270 1.14 -17.38 -1.21
C SER A 270 1.00 -16.48 0.02
N VAL A 271 1.92 -15.53 0.25
CA VAL A 271 1.84 -14.60 1.38
C VAL A 271 0.57 -13.76 1.28
N LEU A 272 0.24 -13.29 0.08
CA LEU A 272 -0.99 -12.56 -0.16
C LEU A 272 -2.23 -13.42 0.10
N HIS A 273 -2.22 -14.68 -0.36
CA HIS A 273 -3.33 -15.59 -0.16
C HIS A 273 -3.57 -15.85 1.33
N ASP A 274 -2.52 -16.08 2.10
CA ASP A 274 -2.60 -16.26 3.55
C ASP A 274 -3.16 -15.00 4.24
N ASP A 275 -2.70 -13.80 3.84
CA ASP A 275 -3.20 -12.53 4.38
C ASP A 275 -4.69 -12.30 4.04
N ILE A 276 -5.11 -12.63 2.82
CA ILE A 276 -6.51 -12.54 2.38
C ILE A 276 -7.37 -13.56 3.13
N LEU A 277 -6.89 -14.79 3.33
CA LEU A 277 -7.60 -15.82 4.07
C LEU A 277 -7.74 -15.46 5.56
N ASP A 278 -6.67 -14.93 6.19
CA ASP A 278 -6.71 -14.44 7.56
C ASP A 278 -7.71 -13.28 7.73
N ASP A 279 -7.76 -12.36 6.76
CA ASP A 279 -8.80 -11.33 6.72
C ASP A 279 -10.19 -11.99 6.67
N HIS A 280 -10.43 -12.89 5.72
CA HIS A 280 -11.72 -13.56 5.58
C HIS A 280 -12.17 -14.33 6.83
N GLY A 281 -11.25 -14.98 7.54
CA GLY A 281 -11.54 -15.70 8.79
C GLY A 281 -11.80 -14.80 10.00
N SER A 282 -11.29 -13.56 9.98
CA SER A 282 -11.36 -12.63 11.11
C SER A 282 -12.67 -11.82 11.20
N HIS A 283 -13.61 -11.96 10.26
CA HIS A 283 -14.86 -11.17 10.17
C HIS A 283 -15.96 -11.52 11.20
N GLY A 284 -15.58 -11.84 12.43
CA GLY A 284 -16.50 -11.72 13.55
C GLY A 284 -16.91 -10.26 13.74
N ILE A 285 -18.21 -9.95 13.63
CA ILE A 285 -18.82 -8.60 13.68
C ILE A 285 -18.47 -7.78 14.95
N ALA A 286 -17.84 -8.39 15.95
CA ALA A 286 -17.53 -7.75 17.22
C ALA A 286 -16.01 -7.66 17.45
N SER A 287 -15.48 -6.43 17.48
CA SER A 287 -14.19 -6.03 18.09
C SER A 287 -12.92 -5.95 17.23
N VAL A 288 -13.01 -5.71 15.92
CA VAL A 288 -11.80 -5.35 15.18
C VAL A 288 -11.40 -3.91 15.52
N SER A 289 -10.32 -3.76 16.29
CA SER A 289 -9.68 -2.46 16.58
C SER A 289 -9.13 -1.85 15.29
N GLY A 290 -9.44 -0.58 15.02
CA GLY A 290 -8.99 0.13 13.82
C GLY A 290 -7.47 0.13 13.62
N GLU A 291 -6.68 0.01 14.69
CA GLU A 291 -5.20 -0.05 14.58
C GLU A 291 -4.71 -1.32 13.86
N LYS A 292 -5.36 -2.47 14.08
CA LYS A 292 -4.95 -3.73 13.43
C LYS A 292 -5.24 -3.69 11.92
N GLU A 293 -6.38 -3.15 11.53
CA GLU A 293 -6.77 -3.00 10.13
C GLU A 293 -5.85 -2.04 9.38
N VAL A 294 -5.45 -0.93 10.01
CA VAL A 294 -4.47 0.01 9.43
C VAL A 294 -3.13 -0.67 9.19
N LYS A 295 -2.65 -1.50 10.13
CA LYS A 295 -1.41 -2.29 9.94
C LYS A 295 -1.54 -3.30 8.80
N LYS A 296 -2.66 -4.02 8.70
CA LYS A 296 -2.93 -4.94 7.59
C LYS A 296 -2.96 -4.22 6.23
N PHE A 297 -3.63 -3.07 6.17
CA PHE A 297 -3.69 -2.26 4.96
C PHE A 297 -2.31 -1.72 4.56
N GLN A 298 -1.51 -1.24 5.52
CA GLN A 298 -0.14 -0.79 5.26
C GLN A 298 0.74 -1.92 4.72
N LYS A 299 0.62 -3.13 5.28
CA LYS A 299 1.32 -4.32 4.76
C LYS A 299 0.95 -4.62 3.31
N LEU A 300 -0.34 -4.54 2.94
CA LEU A 300 -0.79 -4.73 1.55
C LEU A 300 -0.27 -3.63 0.61
N MET A 301 -0.16 -2.39 1.08
CA MET A 301 0.44 -1.29 0.32
C MET A 301 1.92 -1.56 0.00
N GLU A 302 2.68 -2.06 0.98
CA GLU A 302 4.08 -2.45 0.82
C GLU A 302 4.22 -3.60 -0.19
N GLU A 303 3.37 -4.62 -0.11
CA GLU A 303 3.38 -5.73 -1.08
C GLU A 303 2.94 -5.29 -2.48
N THR A 304 2.05 -4.29 -2.60
CA THR A 304 1.71 -3.67 -3.91
C THR A 304 2.93 -3.04 -4.57
N PHE A 305 3.75 -2.32 -3.80
CA PHE A 305 4.99 -1.73 -4.30
C PHE A 305 5.98 -2.82 -4.73
N SER A 306 6.14 -3.88 -3.93
CA SER A 306 6.97 -5.05 -4.23
C SER A 306 6.57 -5.75 -5.54
N ILE A 307 5.27 -5.88 -5.81
CA ILE A 307 4.74 -6.44 -7.06
C ILE A 307 5.01 -5.50 -8.24
N GLY A 308 4.78 -4.20 -8.07
CA GLY A 308 5.07 -3.20 -9.10
C GLY A 308 6.54 -3.22 -9.52
N ASP A 309 7.45 -3.29 -8.55
CA ASP A 309 8.89 -3.41 -8.75
C ASP A 309 9.26 -4.74 -9.46
N SER A 310 8.67 -5.85 -9.03
CA SER A 310 8.83 -7.16 -9.69
C SER A 310 8.37 -7.15 -11.15
N LYS A 311 7.23 -6.51 -11.45
CA LYS A 311 6.74 -6.33 -12.83
C LYS A 311 7.71 -5.53 -13.69
N GLN A 312 8.29 -4.48 -13.13
CA GLN A 312 9.25 -3.65 -13.84
C GLN A 312 10.51 -4.45 -14.18
N HIS A 313 11.04 -5.22 -13.23
CA HIS A 313 12.21 -6.06 -13.48
C HIS A 313 11.97 -7.19 -14.47
N VAL A 314 10.84 -7.90 -14.38
CA VAL A 314 10.49 -8.92 -15.39
C VAL A 314 10.43 -8.29 -16.79
N ARG A 315 9.87 -7.08 -16.91
CA ARG A 315 9.84 -6.33 -18.17
C ARG A 315 11.24 -5.95 -18.66
N GLU A 316 12.12 -5.53 -17.76
CA GLU A 316 13.52 -5.21 -18.08
C GLU A 316 14.28 -6.44 -18.56
N ILE A 317 14.06 -7.60 -17.93
CA ILE A 317 14.69 -8.87 -18.33
C ILE A 317 14.20 -9.31 -19.72
N VAL A 318 12.90 -9.24 -19.97
CA VAL A 318 12.34 -9.57 -21.31
C VAL A 318 12.95 -8.68 -22.39
N ARG A 319 13.11 -7.38 -22.11
CA ARG A 319 13.80 -6.44 -23.02
C ARG A 319 15.26 -6.78 -23.20
N ALA A 320 15.96 -7.12 -22.12
CA ALA A 320 17.38 -7.46 -22.14
C ALA A 320 17.65 -8.76 -22.91
N PHE A 321 16.71 -9.70 -22.91
CA PHE A 321 16.80 -10.95 -23.67
C PHE A 321 16.36 -10.81 -25.13
N HIS A 322 16.10 -9.58 -25.61
CA HIS A 322 15.76 -9.29 -27.01
C HIS A 322 14.57 -10.10 -27.56
N TYR A 323 13.66 -10.58 -26.71
CA TYR A 323 12.46 -11.23 -27.21
C TYR A 323 11.61 -10.22 -27.98
N ASP A 324 11.10 -10.63 -29.14
CA ASP A 324 10.27 -9.79 -29.97
C ASP A 324 9.04 -9.32 -29.17
N ASP A 325 8.94 -8.01 -28.98
CA ASP A 325 7.85 -7.37 -28.27
C ASP A 325 6.50 -7.70 -28.91
N TYR A 326 6.47 -8.06 -30.20
CA TYR A 326 5.29 -8.59 -30.87
C TYR A 326 4.87 -9.96 -30.35
N ILE A 327 5.78 -10.94 -30.30
CA ILE A 327 5.49 -12.31 -29.81
C ILE A 327 5.07 -12.24 -28.33
N TYR A 328 5.80 -11.46 -27.53
CA TYR A 328 5.48 -11.22 -26.13
C TYR A 328 4.08 -10.57 -25.96
N ARG A 329 3.75 -9.53 -26.74
CA ARG A 329 2.44 -8.87 -26.68
C ARG A 329 1.30 -9.77 -27.17
N LYS A 330 1.52 -10.53 -28.24
CA LYS A 330 0.52 -11.45 -28.81
C LYS A 330 0.08 -12.49 -27.77
N HIS A 331 1.04 -13.14 -27.12
CA HIS A 331 0.74 -14.15 -26.10
C HIS A 331 0.22 -13.56 -24.78
N ARG A 332 0.52 -12.29 -24.48
CA ARG A 332 -0.07 -11.59 -23.32
C ARG A 332 -1.56 -11.27 -23.53
N LEU A 333 -1.98 -10.90 -24.73
CA LEU A 333 -3.35 -10.46 -25.03
C LEU A 333 -4.31 -11.61 -25.34
N GLU A 334 -3.80 -12.76 -25.78
CA GLU A 334 -4.59 -13.96 -26.06
C GLU A 334 -4.23 -15.09 -25.10
N PRO A 335 -4.59 -15.01 -23.80
CA PRO A 335 -4.46 -16.15 -22.91
C PRO A 335 -5.38 -17.24 -23.45
N SER A 336 -4.79 -18.31 -23.98
CA SER A 336 -5.41 -19.42 -24.70
C SER A 336 -6.88 -19.59 -24.37
N ARG A 337 -7.73 -18.99 -25.20
CA ARG A 337 -9.17 -18.94 -25.01
C ARG A 337 -9.77 -20.27 -25.43
N GLY A 338 -9.60 -21.32 -24.62
CA GLY A 338 -10.37 -22.57 -24.67
C GLY A 338 -10.43 -23.36 -25.99
N SER A 339 -9.65 -23.02 -27.02
CA SER A 339 -9.53 -23.85 -28.22
C SER A 339 -8.45 -24.89 -27.98
N GLY A 340 -8.87 -26.15 -27.84
CA GLY A 340 -8.09 -27.33 -27.47
C GLY A 340 -6.57 -27.21 -27.56
N GLU A 341 -5.90 -27.44 -26.43
CA GLU A 341 -4.44 -27.42 -26.21
C GLU A 341 -3.58 -28.22 -27.22
N GLN A 342 -4.20 -28.93 -28.15
CA GLN A 342 -3.57 -29.75 -29.18
C GLN A 342 -3.34 -28.98 -30.51
N GLY A 343 -4.05 -27.88 -30.79
CA GLY A 343 -4.01 -27.23 -32.11
C GLY A 343 -2.88 -26.21 -32.33
N VAL A 344 -2.33 -25.61 -31.26
CA VAL A 344 -1.26 -24.59 -31.32
C VAL A 344 0.14 -25.21 -31.10
N ARG A 345 0.23 -26.54 -30.98
CA ARG A 345 1.48 -27.29 -30.73
C ARG A 345 2.38 -27.47 -31.97
N TYR A 346 2.14 -26.73 -33.05
CA TYR A 346 3.03 -26.76 -34.21
C TYR A 346 4.30 -25.95 -33.92
N ALA A 347 5.38 -26.65 -33.60
CA ALA A 347 6.80 -26.28 -33.75
C ALA A 347 7.20 -24.81 -33.49
N LEU A 348 6.92 -24.31 -32.29
CA LEU A 348 7.55 -23.06 -31.84
C LEU A 348 9.05 -23.28 -31.65
N ASP A 349 9.86 -22.31 -32.08
CA ASP A 349 11.30 -22.29 -31.82
C ASP A 349 11.58 -22.16 -30.31
N SER A 350 12.77 -22.58 -29.83
CA SER A 350 13.16 -22.47 -28.42
C SER A 350 13.00 -21.02 -27.92
N SER A 351 13.37 -20.04 -28.75
CA SER A 351 13.24 -18.61 -28.45
C SER A 351 11.79 -18.16 -28.22
N GLU A 352 10.84 -18.68 -29.00
CA GLU A 352 9.41 -18.37 -28.88
C GLU A 352 8.82 -18.97 -27.60
N TRP A 353 9.27 -20.17 -27.23
CA TRP A 353 8.89 -20.82 -25.97
C TRP A 353 9.39 -20.05 -24.76
N GLU A 354 10.64 -19.59 -24.77
CA GLU A 354 11.15 -18.74 -23.70
C GLU A 354 10.31 -17.46 -23.57
N ALA A 355 10.01 -16.78 -24.68
CA ALA A 355 9.18 -15.58 -24.69
C ALA A 355 7.77 -15.83 -24.12
N LEU A 356 7.14 -16.96 -24.48
CA LEU A 356 5.84 -17.37 -23.95
C LEU A 356 5.89 -17.58 -22.42
N ASN A 357 6.94 -18.23 -21.92
CA ASN A 357 7.10 -18.49 -20.49
C ASN A 357 7.29 -17.18 -19.69
N TRP A 358 8.02 -16.21 -20.25
CA TRP A 358 8.13 -14.87 -19.66
C TRP A 358 6.80 -14.10 -19.70
N ALA A 359 6.02 -14.22 -20.78
CA ALA A 359 4.69 -13.61 -20.88
C ALA A 359 3.72 -14.21 -19.84
N HIS A 360 3.78 -15.52 -19.62
CA HIS A 360 2.99 -16.20 -18.58
C HIS A 360 3.32 -15.68 -17.19
N LEU A 361 4.62 -15.52 -16.88
CA LEU A 361 5.10 -14.98 -15.62
C LEU A 361 4.60 -13.54 -15.37
N HIS A 362 4.64 -12.71 -16.41
CA HIS A 362 4.07 -11.36 -16.35
C HIS A 362 2.56 -11.39 -16.08
N GLY A 363 1.83 -12.29 -16.76
CA GLY A 363 0.41 -12.49 -16.53
C GLY A 363 0.08 -12.95 -15.10
N LYS A 364 0.93 -13.77 -14.46
CA LYS A 364 0.81 -14.11 -13.03
C LYS A 364 0.89 -12.85 -12.16
N LEU A 365 1.91 -12.02 -12.36
CA LEU A 365 2.06 -10.76 -11.62
C LEU A 365 0.87 -9.81 -11.80
N GLU A 366 0.30 -9.72 -13.01
CA GLU A 366 -0.90 -8.91 -13.25
C GLU A 366 -2.12 -9.41 -12.48
N ARG A 367 -2.30 -10.74 -12.38
CA ARG A 367 -3.35 -11.33 -11.56
C ARG A 367 -3.15 -11.05 -10.07
N VAL A 368 -1.93 -11.22 -9.56
CA VAL A 368 -1.61 -10.92 -8.15
C VAL A 368 -1.87 -9.45 -7.84
N GLU A 369 -1.42 -8.52 -8.70
CA GLU A 369 -1.67 -7.09 -8.55
C GLU A 369 -3.17 -6.76 -8.51
N GLN A 370 -3.96 -7.36 -9.41
CA GLN A 370 -5.41 -7.15 -9.42
C GLN A 370 -6.05 -7.68 -8.14
N ASN A 371 -5.65 -8.87 -7.68
CA ASN A 371 -6.14 -9.44 -6.42
C ASN A 371 -5.85 -8.52 -5.22
N ILE A 372 -4.64 -7.93 -5.14
CA ILE A 372 -4.32 -6.96 -4.07
C ILE A 372 -5.20 -5.71 -4.19
N ARG A 373 -5.35 -5.15 -5.39
CA ARG A 373 -6.18 -3.96 -5.60
C ARG A 373 -7.62 -4.18 -5.18
N ASP A 374 -8.22 -5.29 -5.60
CA ASP A 374 -9.58 -5.66 -5.23
C ASP A 374 -9.71 -5.80 -3.71
N HIS A 375 -8.69 -6.37 -3.04
CA HIS A 375 -8.69 -6.52 -1.59
C HIS A 375 -8.51 -5.18 -0.86
N MET A 376 -7.61 -4.32 -1.33
CA MET A 376 -7.44 -2.95 -0.81
C MET A 376 -8.69 -2.10 -0.99
N GLU A 377 -9.42 -2.26 -2.10
CA GLU A 377 -10.71 -1.59 -2.31
C GLU A 377 -11.74 -2.04 -1.26
N ARG A 378 -11.78 -3.34 -0.92
CA ARG A 378 -12.65 -3.82 0.17
C ARG A 378 -12.28 -3.20 1.52
N TYR A 379 -10.99 -3.03 1.83
CA TYR A 379 -10.56 -2.32 3.04
C TYR A 379 -11.01 -0.86 3.05
N SER A 380 -10.84 -0.14 1.94
CA SER A 380 -11.24 1.27 1.85
C SER A 380 -12.76 1.44 1.99
N GLN A 381 -13.55 0.55 1.38
CA GLN A 381 -15.00 0.50 1.54
C GLN A 381 -15.42 0.21 2.99
N ARG A 382 -14.75 -0.74 3.67
CA ARG A 382 -15.00 -1.04 5.09
C ARG A 382 -14.65 0.13 6.00
N ALA A 383 -13.52 0.79 5.77
CA ALA A 383 -13.13 1.98 6.53
C ALA A 383 -14.16 3.11 6.37
N ALA A 384 -14.66 3.34 5.15
CA ALA A 384 -15.72 4.31 4.90
C ALA A 384 -17.02 3.94 5.63
N LEU A 385 -17.40 2.65 5.63
CA LEU A 385 -18.58 2.18 6.36
C LEU A 385 -18.43 2.37 7.88
N MET A 386 -17.26 2.07 8.44
CA MET A 386 -16.98 2.30 9.86
C MET A 386 -17.13 3.77 10.23
N GLN A 387 -16.57 4.69 9.44
CA GLN A 387 -16.73 6.13 9.64
C GLN A 387 -18.20 6.57 9.57
N MET A 388 -18.98 6.01 8.63
CA MET A 388 -20.41 6.28 8.55
C MET A 388 -21.18 5.79 9.78
N VAL A 389 -20.85 4.59 10.29
CA VAL A 389 -21.47 4.02 11.49
C VAL A 389 -21.12 4.86 12.73
N GLU A 390 -19.87 5.31 12.85
CA GLU A 390 -19.43 6.19 13.92
C GLU A 390 -20.13 7.55 13.86
N ALA A 391 -20.23 8.15 12.67
CA ALA A 391 -20.97 9.40 12.47
C ALA A 391 -22.45 9.22 12.81
N ALA A 392 -23.08 8.10 12.40
CA ALA A 392 -24.46 7.79 12.75
C ALA A 392 -24.64 7.69 14.27
N LYS A 393 -23.72 7.01 14.97
CA LYS A 393 -23.73 6.93 16.44
C LYS A 393 -23.59 8.32 17.08
N GLN A 394 -22.66 9.14 16.61
CA GLN A 394 -22.51 10.52 17.09
C GLN A 394 -23.77 11.36 16.85
N THR A 395 -24.44 11.19 15.71
CA THR A 395 -25.70 11.88 15.45
C THR A 395 -26.83 11.41 16.36
N ASP A 396 -26.92 10.13 16.69
CA ASP A 396 -27.89 9.61 17.66
C ASP A 396 -27.63 10.18 19.07
N GLU A 397 -26.38 10.24 19.50
CA GLU A 397 -25.98 10.86 20.76
C GLU A 397 -26.31 12.37 20.77
N ALA A 398 -26.00 13.09 19.70
CA ALA A 398 -26.35 14.50 19.55
C ALA A 398 -27.86 14.73 19.56
N ASN A 399 -28.64 13.86 18.93
CA ASN A 399 -30.10 13.90 18.93
C ASN A 399 -30.67 13.65 20.34
N LYS A 400 -30.10 12.70 21.09
CA LYS A 400 -30.46 12.45 22.50
C LYS A 400 -30.19 13.68 23.37
N LEU A 401 -29.02 14.30 23.22
CA LEU A 401 -28.67 15.53 23.93
C LEU A 401 -29.61 16.68 23.57
N THR A 402 -29.95 16.83 22.29
CA THR A 402 -30.90 17.86 21.82
C THR A 402 -32.29 17.63 22.41
N ALA A 403 -32.76 16.38 22.44
CA ALA A 403 -34.04 16.04 23.05
C ALA A 403 -34.05 16.31 24.57
N GLN A 404 -32.95 16.08 25.28
CA GLN A 404 -32.80 16.44 26.69
C GLN A 404 -32.82 17.97 26.88
N GLY A 405 -32.12 18.72 26.03
CA GLY A 405 -32.13 20.19 26.05
C GLY A 405 -33.51 20.79 25.82
N LEU A 406 -34.29 20.23 24.89
CA LEU A 406 -35.68 20.62 24.66
C LEU A 406 -36.56 20.37 25.90
N LYS A 407 -36.43 19.19 26.54
CA LYS A 407 -37.16 18.86 27.78
C LYS A 407 -36.83 19.84 28.92
N GLN A 408 -35.56 20.20 29.08
CA GLN A 408 -35.14 21.17 30.09
C GLN A 408 -35.68 22.57 29.80
N THR A 409 -35.69 22.98 28.53
CA THR A 409 -36.26 24.26 28.09
C THR A 409 -37.76 24.31 28.38
N ASP A 410 -38.50 23.23 28.11
CA ASP A 410 -39.93 23.13 28.42
C ASP A 410 -40.20 23.21 29.93
N ALA A 411 -39.38 22.54 30.75
CA ALA A 411 -39.49 22.63 32.21
C ALA A 411 -39.23 24.05 32.71
N SER A 412 -38.18 24.72 32.21
CA SER A 412 -37.88 26.12 32.52
C SER A 412 -39.01 27.06 32.09
N ASN A 413 -39.59 26.83 30.90
CA ASN A 413 -40.73 27.62 30.41
C ASN A 413 -41.96 27.45 31.31
N ARG A 414 -42.24 26.24 31.81
CA ARG A 414 -43.32 26.02 32.80
C ARG A 414 -43.03 26.74 34.11
N MET A 415 -41.80 26.67 34.61
CA MET A 415 -41.38 27.39 35.82
C MET A 415 -41.52 28.91 35.64
N ALA A 416 -41.06 29.47 34.52
CA ALA A 416 -41.19 30.88 34.21
C ALA A 416 -42.66 31.34 34.14
N ARG A 417 -43.56 30.54 33.56
CA ARG A 417 -45.01 30.83 33.55
C ARG A 417 -45.61 30.85 34.96
N SER A 418 -45.26 29.87 35.79
CA SER A 418 -45.73 29.80 37.18
C SER A 418 -45.20 30.96 38.04
N SER A 419 -43.93 31.33 37.86
CA SER A 419 -43.33 32.52 38.50
C SER A 419 -44.02 33.80 38.03
N GLY A 420 -44.34 33.92 36.74
CA GLY A 420 -45.11 35.04 36.20
C GLY A 420 -46.50 35.19 36.83
N GLN A 421 -47.19 34.08 37.11
CA GLN A 421 -48.48 34.10 37.81
C GLN A 421 -48.34 34.55 39.27
N LEU A 422 -47.33 34.07 39.99
CA LEU A 422 -47.07 34.48 41.37
C LEU A 422 -46.73 35.98 41.47
N THR A 423 -45.91 36.50 40.56
CA THR A 423 -45.60 37.93 40.51
C THR A 423 -46.85 38.77 40.25
N LYS A 424 -47.75 38.32 39.37
CA LYS A 424 -49.05 38.99 39.14
C LYS A 424 -49.87 39.07 40.42
N ILE A 425 -49.97 37.97 41.17
CA ILE A 425 -50.69 37.93 42.44
C ILE A 425 -50.02 38.88 43.46
N ALA A 426 -48.70 38.83 43.61
CA ALA A 426 -47.95 39.69 44.52
C ALA A 426 -48.13 41.19 44.20
N THR A 427 -48.14 41.58 42.91
CA THR A 427 -48.37 42.97 42.50
C THR A 427 -49.77 43.49 42.83
N VAL A 428 -50.77 42.61 42.96
CA VAL A 428 -52.11 42.99 43.44
C VAL A 428 -52.15 43.07 44.97
N ILE A 429 -51.55 42.09 45.64
CA ILE A 429 -51.62 41.99 47.11
C ILE A 429 -50.86 43.13 47.78
N VAL A 430 -49.65 43.48 47.32
CA VAL A 430 -48.80 44.47 48.00
C VAL A 430 -49.47 45.85 48.19
N PRO A 431 -50.06 46.48 47.14
CA PRO A 431 -50.76 47.75 47.32
C PRO A 431 -52.03 47.62 48.19
N CYS A 432 -52.78 46.51 48.06
CA CYS A 432 -53.97 46.26 48.86
C CYS A 432 -53.61 46.11 50.36
N SER A 433 -52.55 45.37 50.68
CA SER A 433 -52.03 45.24 52.05
C SER A 433 -51.52 46.57 52.61
N PHE A 434 -50.89 47.40 51.77
CA PHE A 434 -50.44 48.74 52.18
C PHE A 434 -51.63 49.65 52.55
N VAL A 435 -52.68 49.68 51.71
CA VAL A 435 -53.93 50.40 51.98
C VAL A 435 -54.56 49.88 53.28
N ALA A 436 -54.69 48.56 53.45
CA ALA A 436 -55.22 47.96 54.66
C ALA A 436 -54.40 48.34 55.92
N SER A 437 -53.07 48.36 55.82
CA SER A 437 -52.19 48.75 56.92
C SER A 437 -52.35 50.22 57.31
N ILE A 438 -52.43 51.15 56.35
CA ILE A 438 -52.64 52.58 56.61
C ILE A 438 -53.95 52.79 57.39
N PHE A 439 -55.01 52.12 56.96
CA PHE A 439 -56.33 52.28 57.56
C PHE A 439 -56.55 51.45 58.83
N SER A 440 -55.69 50.46 59.11
CA SER A 440 -55.75 49.65 60.33
C SER A 440 -55.22 50.35 61.60
N MET A 441 -54.63 51.56 61.47
CA MET A 441 -53.97 52.25 62.60
C MET A 441 -54.71 53.49 63.13
N GLY A 442 -55.76 53.98 62.47
CA GLY A 442 -56.42 55.22 62.85
C GLY A 442 -57.71 54.99 63.63
N ASP A 443 -57.74 55.38 64.91
CA ASP A 443 -58.91 55.27 65.79
C ASP A 443 -60.14 56.00 65.20
N GLU A 444 -59.95 57.07 64.42
CA GLU A 444 -61.01 57.84 63.75
C GLU A 444 -61.60 57.20 62.49
N PHE A 445 -60.92 56.21 61.91
CA PHE A 445 -61.34 55.49 60.68
C PHE A 445 -61.98 54.13 60.98
N ALA A 446 -62.15 53.79 62.26
CA ALA A 446 -62.79 52.56 62.69
C ALA A 446 -64.26 52.47 62.24
N ALA A 447 -64.76 51.23 62.09
CA ALA A 447 -66.14 50.98 61.71
C ALA A 447 -67.12 51.65 62.69
N GLY A 448 -67.93 52.59 62.20
CA GLY A 448 -68.91 53.34 63.00
C GLY A 448 -68.53 54.78 63.34
N LYS A 449 -67.33 55.26 62.96
CA LYS A 449 -66.94 56.67 63.13
C LYS A 449 -67.15 57.51 61.87
N SER A 450 -67.18 58.84 62.02
CA SER A 450 -67.59 59.81 60.98
C SER A 450 -66.74 59.76 59.70
N LEU A 451 -65.48 59.32 59.78
CA LEU A 451 -64.55 59.25 58.64
C LEU A 451 -64.49 57.87 57.97
N PHE A 452 -65.31 56.91 58.39
CA PHE A 452 -65.34 55.56 57.81
C PHE A 452 -65.67 55.55 56.30
N PHE A 453 -66.43 56.53 55.79
CA PHE A 453 -66.76 56.62 54.36
C PHE A 453 -65.53 56.92 53.48
N VAL A 454 -64.50 57.60 54.01
CA VAL A 454 -63.26 57.93 53.29
C VAL A 454 -62.51 56.65 52.89
N TYR A 455 -62.59 55.61 53.72
CA TYR A 455 -62.05 54.28 53.41
C TYR A 455 -62.64 53.74 52.10
N TRP A 456 -63.97 53.81 51.92
CA TRP A 456 -64.63 53.33 50.71
C TRP A 456 -64.31 54.19 49.48
N VAL A 457 -64.27 55.51 49.64
CA VAL A 457 -63.99 56.45 48.55
C VAL A 457 -62.57 56.28 47.99
N ILE A 458 -61.61 55.86 48.80
CA ILE A 458 -60.21 55.67 48.37
C ILE A 458 -59.94 54.22 47.96
N SER A 459 -60.44 53.24 48.71
CA SER A 459 -60.17 51.82 48.44
C SER A 459 -60.85 51.31 47.17
N MET A 460 -62.09 51.70 46.87
CA MET A 460 -62.80 51.28 45.65
C MET A 460 -62.06 51.70 44.37
N PRO A 461 -61.72 52.98 44.15
CA PRO A 461 -61.03 53.38 42.93
C PRO A 461 -59.62 52.80 42.83
N ILE A 462 -58.88 52.69 43.93
CA ILE A 462 -57.54 52.08 43.91
C ILE A 462 -57.61 50.59 43.55
N THR A 463 -58.53 49.85 44.17
CA THR A 463 -58.71 48.41 43.88
C THR A 463 -59.23 48.19 42.45
N LEU A 464 -60.13 49.05 41.96
CA LEU A 464 -60.66 48.99 40.60
C LEU A 464 -59.58 49.34 39.56
N VAL A 465 -58.74 50.35 39.80
CA VAL A 465 -57.61 50.68 38.92
C VAL A 465 -56.58 49.56 38.89
N LEU A 466 -56.24 48.96 40.03
CA LEU A 466 -55.31 47.82 40.09
C LEU A 466 -55.88 46.57 39.42
N LEU A 467 -57.18 46.29 39.61
CA LEU A 467 -57.85 45.16 38.97
C LEU A 467 -57.91 45.35 37.44
N LEU A 468 -58.28 46.55 36.98
CA LEU A 468 -58.25 46.88 35.55
C LEU A 468 -56.82 46.81 35.00
N TRP A 469 -55.82 47.28 35.73
CA TRP A 469 -54.42 47.18 35.34
C TRP A 469 -53.98 45.73 35.18
N VAL A 470 -54.35 44.85 36.10
CA VAL A 470 -53.97 43.42 36.02
C VAL A 470 -54.76 42.66 34.96
N MET A 471 -56.05 42.97 34.78
CA MET A 471 -56.88 42.32 33.74
C MET A 471 -56.51 42.76 32.32
N TYR A 472 -56.18 44.04 32.12
CA TYR A 472 -55.90 44.60 30.79
C TYR A 472 -54.42 44.75 30.48
N GLY A 473 -53.54 44.72 31.49
CA GLY A 473 -52.10 44.91 31.33
C GLY A 473 -51.46 43.93 30.37
N ASP A 474 -51.83 42.64 30.45
CA ASP A 474 -51.31 41.62 29.54
C ASP A 474 -51.68 41.92 28.08
N ARG A 475 -52.97 42.21 27.83
CA ARG A 475 -53.48 42.53 26.48
C ARG A 475 -52.82 43.78 25.88
N VAL A 476 -52.59 44.79 26.71
CA VAL A 476 -51.91 46.03 26.29
C VAL A 476 -50.43 45.76 25.99
N THR A 477 -49.74 44.95 26.80
CA THR A 477 -48.34 44.61 26.54
C THR A 477 -48.16 43.73 25.31
N ASP A 478 -49.06 42.79 25.05
CA ASP A 478 -49.00 41.92 23.87
C ASP A 478 -49.30 42.71 22.59
N ALA A 479 -50.34 43.54 22.61
CA ALA A 479 -50.64 44.45 21.50
C ALA A 479 -49.46 45.39 21.16
N TRP A 480 -48.71 45.82 22.18
CA TRP A 480 -47.52 46.65 22.01
C TRP A 480 -46.33 45.89 21.42
N LYS A 481 -46.09 44.65 21.89
CA LYS A 481 -45.02 43.79 21.37
C LYS A 481 -45.26 43.41 19.91
N ASP A 482 -46.48 43.05 19.56
CA ASP A 482 -46.81 42.65 18.20
C ASP A 482 -46.74 43.84 17.22
N ALA A 483 -47.22 45.02 17.64
CA ALA A 483 -47.08 46.25 16.85
C ALA A 483 -45.61 46.62 16.62
N LYS A 484 -44.75 46.34 17.61
CA LYS A 484 -43.31 46.55 17.49
C LYS A 484 -42.68 45.51 16.54
N ALA A 485 -42.96 44.23 16.71
CA ALA A 485 -42.40 43.15 15.89
C ALA A 485 -42.73 43.31 14.39
N GLU A 486 -43.96 43.70 14.07
CA GLU A 486 -44.40 43.92 12.69
C GLU A 486 -43.69 45.10 12.02
N GLU A 487 -43.52 46.21 12.74
CA GLU A 487 -42.79 47.38 12.22
C GLU A 487 -41.29 47.13 12.08
N PHE A 488 -40.69 46.33 12.98
CA PHE A 488 -39.29 45.92 12.84
C PHE A 488 -39.08 44.97 11.64
N SER A 489 -40.04 44.08 11.37
CA SER A 489 -40.08 43.23 10.17
C SER A 489 -40.15 44.06 8.88
N LYS A 490 -41.00 45.09 8.84
CA LYS A 490 -41.14 45.98 7.68
C LYS A 490 -39.96 46.93 7.48
N ALA A 491 -39.31 47.38 8.56
CA ALA A 491 -38.31 48.45 8.48
C ALA A 491 -36.85 47.98 8.34
N GLY A 492 -36.52 46.71 8.63
CA GLY A 492 -35.16 46.14 8.47
C GLY A 492 -34.05 46.75 9.34
N ARG A 493 -34.27 47.91 9.99
CA ARG A 493 -33.47 48.56 11.05
C ARG A 493 -34.37 49.51 11.86
N ARG A 494 -33.93 49.89 13.08
CA ARG A 494 -34.70 50.58 14.15
C ARG A 494 -35.86 51.46 13.65
N ALA A 495 -37.08 50.98 13.83
CA ALA A 495 -38.31 51.68 13.44
C ALA A 495 -38.51 53.00 14.22
N PRO A 496 -39.00 54.07 13.57
CA PRO A 496 -39.29 55.33 14.23
C PRO A 496 -40.44 55.17 15.24
N LYS A 497 -40.24 55.65 16.48
CA LYS A 497 -41.17 55.46 17.62
C LYS A 497 -42.62 55.84 17.30
N ARG A 498 -42.85 56.82 16.41
CA ARG A 498 -44.18 57.28 15.98
C ARG A 498 -44.95 56.23 15.16
N ALA A 499 -44.28 55.42 14.37
CA ALA A 499 -44.91 54.37 13.55
C ALA A 499 -45.42 53.22 14.44
N VAL A 500 -44.56 52.75 15.36
CA VAL A 500 -44.92 51.73 16.36
C VAL A 500 -46.10 52.18 17.22
N TRP A 501 -46.13 53.46 17.61
CA TRP A 501 -47.22 54.01 18.42
C TRP A 501 -48.55 54.09 17.67
N ARG A 502 -48.54 54.42 16.37
CA ARG A 502 -49.75 54.41 15.52
C ARG A 502 -50.29 52.99 15.35
N ALA A 503 -49.41 52.02 15.05
CA ALA A 503 -49.79 50.61 14.92
C ALA A 503 -50.37 50.05 16.23
N PHE A 504 -49.78 50.42 17.37
CA PHE A 504 -50.27 50.06 18.69
C PHE A 504 -51.68 50.61 18.98
N MET A 505 -51.91 51.91 18.74
CA MET A 505 -53.23 52.53 18.96
C MET A 505 -54.31 51.95 18.04
N LEU A 506 -53.96 51.62 16.80
CA LEU A 506 -54.88 50.97 15.86
C LEU A 506 -55.36 49.61 16.39
N ARG A 507 -54.48 48.81 17.00
CA ARG A 507 -54.87 47.51 17.58
C ARG A 507 -55.69 47.65 18.85
N LEU A 508 -55.32 48.58 19.75
CA LEU A 508 -56.13 48.84 20.94
C LEU A 508 -57.56 49.29 20.58
N GLY A 509 -57.73 50.01 19.46
CA GLY A 509 -59.03 50.45 18.96
C GLY A 509 -59.84 49.40 18.20
N TYR A 510 -59.19 48.39 17.58
CA TYR A 510 -59.88 47.42 16.71
C TYR A 510 -60.33 46.12 17.39
N THR A 511 -59.85 45.79 18.59
CA THR A 511 -60.19 44.52 19.28
C THR A 511 -61.58 44.45 19.92
N GLN A 512 -62.57 45.20 19.42
CA GLN A 512 -63.97 45.02 19.82
C GLN A 512 -64.85 44.22 18.86
N LEU A 513 -64.40 43.83 17.66
CA LEU A 513 -65.20 42.93 16.81
C LEU A 513 -64.29 42.02 15.96
N ILE A 514 -64.43 40.70 16.20
CA ILE A 514 -64.39 39.56 15.26
C ILE A 514 -63.75 38.33 15.96
N PRO A 515 -64.48 37.22 16.12
CA PRO A 515 -63.89 35.91 16.30
C PRO A 515 -63.57 35.32 14.92
N SER A 516 -62.30 35.06 14.60
CA SER A 516 -61.93 34.34 13.38
C SER A 516 -61.38 32.95 13.71
N HIS A 517 -62.24 31.97 13.54
CA HIS A 517 -61.90 30.57 13.33
C HIS A 517 -61.07 30.42 12.04
N SER A 518 -60.07 29.55 12.10
CA SER A 518 -59.52 28.70 11.02
C SER A 518 -58.66 29.27 9.86
N LEU A 519 -57.62 28.46 9.57
CA LEU A 519 -57.01 28.15 8.27
C LEU A 519 -56.08 29.18 7.61
N TRP A 520 -54.77 28.90 7.72
CA TRP A 520 -53.84 28.93 6.57
C TRP A 520 -52.49 28.23 6.87
N GLU A 521 -52.36 26.96 6.49
CA GLU A 521 -51.16 26.46 5.79
C GLU A 521 -51.42 26.68 4.29
N PRO A 522 -50.47 27.17 3.48
CA PRO A 522 -49.52 26.27 2.82
C PRO A 522 -48.13 26.89 2.55
N GLY A 523 -47.08 26.06 2.61
CA GLY A 523 -45.73 26.49 2.25
C GLY A 523 -44.70 25.37 2.22
N ARG A 524 -44.98 24.27 1.51
CA ARG A 524 -43.98 23.25 1.18
C ARG A 524 -43.88 23.10 -0.34
N LYS A 525 -42.66 23.33 -0.87
CA LYS A 525 -42.12 23.27 -2.26
C LYS A 525 -41.48 24.63 -2.62
N VAL A 526 -40.21 24.80 -3.00
CA VAL A 526 -39.19 23.95 -3.65
C VAL A 526 -37.79 24.52 -3.36
N ARG A 527 -36.81 23.67 -2.99
CA ARG A 527 -35.60 23.36 -3.77
C ARG A 527 -34.90 22.15 -3.18
#